data_AF-A0A1M6YKK9-F1
#
_entry.id   AF-A0A1M6YKK9-F1
#
_cell.length_a   1.000
_cell.length_b   1.000
_cell.length_c   1.000
_cell.angle_alpha   90.00
_cell.angle_beta   90.00
_cell.angle_gamma   90.00
#
_symmetry.space_group_name_H-M   'P 1'
#
loop_
_entity.id
_entity.type
_entity.pdbx_description
1 polymer ?
#
loop_
_entity_poly.entity_id
_entity_poly.type
_entity_poly.pdbx_seq_one_letter_code
_entity_poly.pdbx_strand_id
1 'polypeptide(L)' 'MTYVLLILATLIGLAACAYFCRKNVLAIREKNKNEPKAYKRGLNYVLTGIWYGYLAVFFVGLTVNNIWG' A
#
# COMPACT_ATOMS: atom_id res chain seq x y z
N MET A 1 -13.13 15.50 -19.21
CA MET A 1 -12.77 16.03 -17.87
C MET A 1 -12.78 14.95 -16.79
N THR A 2 -13.79 14.07 -16.73
CA THR A 2 -13.92 13.00 -15.72
C THR A 2 -12.71 12.06 -15.65
N TYR A 3 -12.19 11.63 -16.80
CA TYR A 3 -11.01 10.74 -16.88
C TYR A 3 -9.73 11.38 -16.32
N VAL A 4 -9.53 12.69 -16.51
CA VAL A 4 -8.37 13.40 -15.94
C VAL A 4 -8.44 13.42 -14.42
N LEU A 5 -9.63 13.66 -13.86
CA LEU A 5 -9.86 13.62 -12.40
C LEU A 5 -9.66 12.20 -11.84
N LEU A 6 -10.11 11.18 -12.56
CA LEU A 6 -9.91 9.78 -12.18
C LEU A 6 -8.42 9.38 -12.19
N ILE A 7 -7.67 9.79 -13.23
CA ILE A 7 -6.22 9.56 -13.29
C ILE A 7 -5.52 10.25 -12.12
N LEU A 8 -5.82 11.52 -11.84
CA LEU A 8 -5.27 12.23 -10.69
C LEU A 8 -5.62 11.54 -9.36
N ALA A 9 -6.86 11.08 -9.19
CA ALA A 9 -7.27 10.34 -8.01
C ALA A 9 -6.48 9.02 -7.85
N THR A 10 -6.22 8.29 -8.93
CA THR A 10 -5.42 7.06 -8.88
C THR A 10 -3.95 7.33 -8.54
N LEU A 11 -3.37 8.42 -9.04
CA LEU A 11 -2.00 8.83 -8.71
C LEU A 11 -1.89 9.25 -7.24
N ILE A 12 -2.86 10.01 -6.73
CA ILE A 12 -2.93 10.36 -5.30
C ILE A 12 -3.08 9.10 -4.45
N GLY A 13 -3.91 8.15 -4.89
CA GLY A 13 -4.08 6.85 -4.23
C GLY A 13 -2.77 6.05 -4.14
N LEU A 14 -2.00 6.01 -5.22
CA LEU A 14 -0.66 5.40 -5.26
C LEU A 14 0.34 6.08 -4.32
N ALA A 15 0.37 7.42 -4.33
CA ALA A 15 1.24 8.19 -3.43
C ALA A 15 0.86 7.98 -1.96
N ALA A 16 -0.43 7.98 -1.64
CA ALA A 16 -0.94 7.69 -0.31
C ALA A 16 -0.60 6.25 0.12
N CYS A 17 -0.77 5.28 -0.78
CA CYS A 17 -0.40 3.88 -0.55
C CYS A 17 1.08 3.75 -0.13
N ALA A 18 1.99 4.38 -0.87
CA ALA A 18 3.42 4.39 -0.54
C ALA A 18 3.71 5.07 0.81
N TYR A 19 3.09 6.23 1.07
CA TYR A 19 3.24 6.95 2.32
C TYR A 19 2.78 6.13 3.54
N PHE A 20 1.59 5.54 3.47
CA PHE A 20 1.05 4.71 4.55
C PHE A 20 1.80 3.39 4.70
N CYS A 21 2.28 2.79 3.61
CA CYS A 21 3.13 1.61 3.65
C CYS A 21 4.38 1.88 4.50
N ARG A 22 5.10 2.98 4.19
CA ARG A 22 6.28 3.39 4.97
C ARG A 22 5.93 3.62 6.44
N LYS A 23 4.83 4.33 6.72
CA LYS A 23 4.39 4.61 8.09
C LYS A 23 4.09 3.31 8.86
N ASN A 24 3.40 2.35 8.24
CA ASN A 24 3.06 1.07 8.86
C ASN A 24 4.27 0.16 9.05
N VAL A 25 5.21 0.13 8.11
CA VAL A 25 6.48 -0.60 8.27
C VAL A 25 7.26 -0.07 9.48
N LEU A 26 7.34 1.25 9.65
CA LEU A 26 7.99 1.86 10.83
C LEU A 26 7.26 1.50 12.13
N ALA A 27 5.93 1.58 12.14
CA ALA A 27 5.13 1.21 13.31
C ALA A 27 5.28 -0.29 13.67
N ILE A 28 5.36 -1.18 12.68
CA ILE A 28 5.63 -2.61 12.87
C ILE A 28 7.03 -2.83 13.41
N ARG A 29 8.02 -2.09 12.91
CA ARG A 29 9.39 -2.15 13.43
C ARG A 29 9.44 -1.78 14.91
N GLU A 30 8.72 -0.73 15.31
CA GLU A 30 8.58 -0.33 16.73
C GLU A 30 7.93 -1.45 17.55
N LYS A 31 6.79 -1.97 17.09
CA LYS A 31 6.05 -3.06 17.77
C LYS A 31 6.86 -4.34 17.90
N ASN A 32 7.61 -4.69 16.86
CA ASN A 32 8.39 -5.92 16.80
C ASN A 32 9.60 -5.93 17.77
N LYS A 33 10.06 -4.76 18.25
CA LYS A 33 11.09 -4.68 19.30
C LYS A 33 10.63 -5.36 20.60
N ASN A 34 9.33 -5.25 20.90
CA ASN A 34 8.75 -5.75 22.15
C ASN A 34 8.05 -7.12 21.98
N GLU A 35 7.95 -7.65 20.76
CA GLU A 35 7.26 -8.91 20.51
C GLU A 35 8.23 -10.10 20.73
N PRO A 36 8.02 -10.97 21.72
CA PRO A 36 8.95 -12.08 21.99
C PRO A 36 8.88 -13.18 20.92
N LYS A 37 7.78 -13.30 20.19
CA LYS A 37 7.53 -14.40 19.25
C LYS A 37 8.04 -14.08 17.84
N ALA A 38 9.06 -14.81 17.38
CA ALA A 38 9.68 -14.60 16.06
C ALA A 38 8.70 -14.73 14.88
N TYR A 39 7.77 -15.71 14.93
CA TYR A 39 6.78 -15.91 13.87
C TYR A 39 5.82 -14.71 13.73
N LYS A 40 5.42 -14.08 14.83
CA LYS A 40 4.57 -12.87 14.80
C LYS A 40 5.31 -11.68 14.17
N ARG A 41 6.61 -11.54 14.45
CA ARG A 41 7.43 -10.47 13.86
C ARG A 41 7.45 -10.57 12.33
N GLY A 42 7.70 -11.77 11.81
CA GLY A 42 7.72 -12.03 10.37
C GLY A 42 6.35 -11.84 9.73
N LEU A 43 5.30 -12.40 10.35
CA LEU A 43 3.94 -12.35 9.81
C LEU A 43 3.44 -10.90 9.63
N ASN A 44 3.78 -10.00 10.56
CA ASN A 44 3.40 -8.58 10.44
C ASN A 44 3.94 -7.92 9.15
N TYR A 45 5.19 -8.21 8.78
CA TYR A 45 5.78 -7.68 7.55
C TYR A 45 5.18 -8.33 6.30
N VAL A 46 4.96 -9.65 6.33
CA VAL A 46 4.34 -10.39 5.21
C VAL A 46 2.93 -9.87 4.94
N LEU A 47 2.10 -9.75 5.98
CA LEU A 47 0.72 -9.28 5.84
C LEU A 47 0.68 -7.84 5.31
N THR A 48 1.59 -6.99 5.78
CA THR A 48 1.75 -5.61 5.28
C THR A 48 2.17 -5.60 3.82
N GLY A 49 3.14 -6.43 3.43
CA GLY A 49 3.57 -6.57 2.04
C GLY A 49 2.43 -7.01 1.11
N ILE A 50 1.65 -8.01 1.52
CA ILE A 50 0.48 -8.49 0.76
C ILE A 50 -0.56 -7.38 0.63
N TRP A 51 -0.89 -6.68 1.72
CA TRP A 51 -1.90 -5.63 1.73
C TRP A 51 -1.53 -4.47 0.79
N TYR A 52 -0.31 -3.94 0.94
CA TYR A 52 0.15 -2.82 0.12
C TYR A 52 0.47 -3.23 -1.32
N GLY A 53 0.89 -4.48 -1.54
CA GLY A 53 1.02 -5.05 -2.88
C GLY A 53 -0.31 -5.11 -3.62
N TYR A 54 -1.37 -5.58 -2.95
CA TYR A 54 -2.72 -5.58 -3.50
C TYR A 54 -3.21 -4.16 -3.84
N LEU A 55 -3.04 -3.21 -2.91
CA LEU A 55 -3.38 -1.80 -3.15
C LEU A 55 -2.62 -1.21 -4.33
N ALA A 56 -1.33 -1.51 -4.48
CA ALA A 56 -0.55 -1.04 -5.62
C ALA A 56 -1.09 -1.59 -6.94
N VAL A 57 -1.35 -2.91 -7.02
CA VAL A 57 -1.93 -3.53 -8.22
C VAL A 57 -3.32 -2.95 -8.52
N PHE A 58 -4.15 -2.72 -7.51
CA PHE A 58 -5.47 -2.13 -7.66
C PHE A 58 -5.39 -0.71 -8.26
N PHE A 59 -4.55 0.17 -7.72
CA PHE A 59 -4.41 1.52 -8.25
C PHE A 59 -3.79 1.54 -9.65
N VAL A 60 -2.79 0.70 -9.91
CA VAL A 60 -2.22 0.57 -11.27
C VAL A 60 -3.28 0.10 -12.27
N GLY A 61 -4.09 -0.90 -11.89
CA GLY A 61 -5.20 -1.39 -12.71
C GLY A 61 -6.24 -0.30 -13.00
N LEU A 62 -6.59 0.50 -11.99
CA LEU A 62 -7.46 1.66 -12.18
C LEU A 62 -6.83 2.72 -13.09
N THR A 63 -5.54 3.03 -12.93
CA THR A 63 -4.85 4.00 -13.80
C THR A 63 -4.86 3.52 -15.25
N VAL A 64 -4.55 2.25 -15.51
CA VAL A 64 -4.60 1.67 -16.87
C VAL A 64 -6.03 1.69 -17.40
N ASN A 65 -7.03 1.26 -16.63
CA ASN A 65 -8.42 1.28 -17.06
C ASN A 65 -8.92 2.69 -17.41
N ASN A 66 -8.54 3.70 -16.63
CA ASN A 66 -8.94 5.09 -16.87
C ASN A 66 -8.18 5.77 -18.04
N ILE A 67 -7.07 5.19 -18.50
CA ILE A 67 -6.31 5.70 -19.66
C ILE A 67 -6.81 5.06 -20.95
N TRP A 68 -7.20 3.78 -20.92
CA TRP A 68 -7.56 2.99 -22.10
C TRP A 68 -9.07 2.81 -22.31
N GLY A 69 -9.90 3.14 -21.32
CA GLY A 69 -11.38 3.08 -21.38
C GLY A 69 -12.05 4.44 -21.43
#